data_AF-A0A3M1J303-F1
#
_entry.id   AF-A0A3M1J303-F1
#
_cell.length_a   1.000
_cell.length_b   1.000
_cell.length_c   1.000
_cell.angle_alpha   90.00
_cell.angle_beta   90.00
_cell.angle_gamma   90.00
#
_symmetry.space_group_name_H-M   'P 1'
#
loop_
_entity.id
_entity.type
_entity.pdbx_description
1 polymer ?
#
loop_
_entity_poly.entity_id
_entity_poly.type
_entity_poly.pdbx_seq_one_letter_code
_entity_poly.pdbx_strand_id
1 'polypeptide(L)'
;IRSYADIGIRHIVALRGDPVEGSGGVYRPHPGGYETSADLIAGIRRIGDFEISVSAYPEKHPESPDFEADFDMLKRKIDAGASRAITQFFFDNDLYYRYLDRARARGIDIPVTPGIIPIHNFRQVSAFAKRCGTHVPGRIARRFEGLDEDPETTKLVAATIAAEQVMDLAAQGVRDFHFYTLNRGDLVYAICHLLGLRPKVAAREVR
;
A
#
# COMPACT_ATOMS: atom_id res chain seq x y z
N ILE A 1 14.30 16.20 2.64
CA ILE A 1 13.06 16.98 2.37
C ILE A 1 13.36 18.27 1.62
N ARG A 2 14.18 19.20 2.14
CA ARG A 2 14.55 20.44 1.41
C ARG A 2 15.09 20.16 0.00
N SER A 3 16.05 19.25 -0.14
CA SER A 3 16.59 18.86 -1.45
C SER A 3 15.55 18.23 -2.39
N TYR A 4 14.51 17.56 -1.86
CA TYR A 4 13.38 17.10 -2.68
C TYR A 4 12.55 18.30 -3.17
N ALA A 5 12.33 19.29 -2.31
CA ALA A 5 11.65 20.53 -2.68
C ALA A 5 12.42 21.27 -3.79
N ASP A 6 13.74 21.35 -3.67
CA ASP A 6 14.62 22.09 -4.60
C ASP A 6 14.57 21.49 -6.02
N ILE A 7 14.37 20.18 -6.15
CA ILE A 7 14.22 19.50 -7.45
C ILE A 7 12.76 19.37 -7.92
N GLY A 8 11.82 20.07 -7.26
CA GLY A 8 10.43 20.14 -7.68
C GLY A 8 9.50 19.03 -7.15
N ILE A 9 9.97 18.14 -6.28
CA ILE A 9 9.09 17.14 -5.65
C ILE A 9 8.18 17.82 -4.64
N ARG A 10 6.88 17.54 -4.74
CA ARG A 10 5.83 18.11 -3.86
C ARG A 10 4.96 17.06 -3.19
N HIS A 11 5.16 15.78 -3.51
CA HIS A 11 4.42 14.67 -2.91
C HIS A 11 5.39 13.72 -2.21
N ILE A 12 5.15 13.47 -0.92
CA ILE A 12 5.99 12.62 -0.08
C ILE A 12 5.14 11.52 0.55
N VAL A 13 5.64 10.28 0.50
CA VAL A 13 5.12 9.18 1.33
C VAL A 13 5.92 9.17 2.63
N ALA A 14 5.29 9.60 3.73
CA ALA A 14 5.94 9.72 5.04
C ALA A 14 5.77 8.43 5.85
N LEU A 15 6.87 7.74 6.11
CA LEU A 15 6.93 6.47 6.82
C LEU A 15 7.89 6.57 8.00
N ARG A 16 7.60 5.85 9.09
CA ARG A 16 8.53 5.70 10.23
C ARG A 16 9.79 4.90 9.80
N GLY A 17 9.56 3.90 8.96
CA GLY A 17 10.55 2.89 8.60
C GLY A 17 10.43 1.64 9.48
N ASP A 18 11.09 0.59 9.01
CA ASP A 18 11.25 -0.67 9.73
C ASP A 18 12.43 -0.58 10.72
N PRO A 19 12.44 -1.43 11.76
CA PRO A 19 13.62 -1.60 12.62
C PRO A 19 14.86 -2.00 11.81
N VAL A 20 16.05 -1.62 12.29
CA VAL A 20 17.33 -1.94 11.63
C VAL A 20 17.57 -3.45 11.60
N GLU A 21 17.11 -4.16 12.63
CA GLU A 21 17.13 -5.61 12.77
C GLU A 21 16.13 -6.31 11.82
N GLY A 22 15.27 -5.54 11.15
CA GLY A 22 14.24 -6.03 10.25
C GLY A 22 12.92 -6.35 10.94
N SER A 23 12.09 -7.12 10.24
CA SER A 23 10.72 -7.45 10.67
C SER A 23 10.73 -8.22 11.99
N GLY A 24 10.00 -7.72 13.00
CA GLY A 24 9.98 -8.28 14.35
C GLY A 24 11.02 -7.69 15.31
N GLY A 25 11.91 -6.81 14.81
CA GLY A 25 12.77 -5.99 15.65
C GLY A 25 11.99 -4.91 16.40
N VAL A 26 12.65 -4.27 17.38
CA VAL A 26 12.09 -3.11 18.08
C VAL A 26 12.60 -1.86 17.41
N TYR A 27 11.71 -1.04 16.87
CA TYR A 27 12.09 0.25 16.30
C TYR A 27 12.76 1.13 17.35
N ARG A 28 13.94 1.67 17.01
CA ARG A 28 14.66 2.64 17.81
C ARG A 28 14.97 3.86 16.94
N PRO A 29 14.48 5.05 17.29
CA PRO A 29 14.78 6.24 16.51
C PRO A 29 16.28 6.55 16.58
N HIS A 30 16.81 7.11 15.50
CA HIS A 30 18.16 7.67 15.51
C HIS A 30 18.24 8.82 16.54
N PRO A 31 19.37 9.03 17.24
CA PRO A 31 19.55 10.21 18.09
C PRO A 31 19.28 11.52 17.33
N GLY A 32 18.34 12.33 17.81
CA GLY A 32 17.89 13.55 17.13
C GLY A 32 17.03 13.33 15.87
N GLY A 33 16.63 12.08 15.60
CA GLY A 33 15.66 11.72 14.57
C GLY A 33 14.21 11.86 15.05
N TYR A 34 13.28 11.47 14.18
CA TYR A 34 11.85 11.43 14.51
C TYR A 34 11.49 10.09 15.15
N GLU A 35 10.72 10.11 16.22
CA GLU A 35 10.27 8.89 16.92
C GLU A 35 9.10 8.23 16.20
N THR A 36 8.18 9.03 15.67
CA THR A 36 6.99 8.55 14.97
C THR A 36 6.88 9.13 13.56
N SER A 37 6.07 8.48 12.73
CA SER A 37 5.71 9.04 11.42
C SER A 37 4.94 10.36 11.55
N ALA A 38 4.15 10.56 12.62
CA ALA A 38 3.47 11.83 12.89
C ALA A 38 4.47 12.98 13.12
N ASP A 39 5.57 12.73 13.86
CA ASP A 39 6.61 13.74 14.10
C ASP A 39 7.33 14.12 12.80
N LEU A 40 7.61 13.12 11.95
CA LEU A 40 8.17 13.34 10.61
C LEU A 40 7.24 14.21 9.76
N ILE A 41 5.93 13.93 9.76
CA ILE A 41 4.93 14.70 9.00
C ILE A 41 4.90 16.16 9.47
N ALA A 42 4.86 16.38 10.78
CA ALA A 42 4.93 17.74 11.35
C ALA A 42 6.23 18.44 10.95
N GLY A 43 7.35 17.71 10.90
CA GLY A 43 8.63 18.19 10.39
C GLY A 43 8.60 18.59 8.91
N ILE A 44 7.96 17.77 8.06
CA ILE A 44 7.78 18.07 6.63
C ILE A 44 6.93 19.34 6.46
N ARG A 45 5.83 19.48 7.22
CA ARG A 45 4.94 20.65 7.17
C ARG A 45 5.63 21.96 7.56
N ARG A 46 6.61 21.92 8.47
CA ARG A 46 7.43 23.10 8.82
C ARG A 46 8.37 23.54 7.68
N ILE A 47 8.70 22.66 6.74
CA ILE A 47 9.62 22.95 5.64
C ILE A 47 8.86 23.59 4.46
N GLY A 48 7.64 23.13 4.18
CA GLY A 48 6.83 23.67 3.11
C GLY A 48 5.49 22.95 2.95
N ASP A 49 4.72 23.40 1.98
CA ASP A 49 3.46 22.77 1.62
C ASP A 49 3.71 21.57 0.71
N PHE A 50 3.57 20.38 1.28
CA PHE A 50 3.68 19.11 0.57
C PHE A 50 2.34 18.39 0.62
N GLU A 51 2.04 17.67 -0.45
CA GLU A 51 1.10 16.57 -0.37
C GLU A 51 1.77 15.41 0.38
N ILE A 52 1.09 14.85 1.37
CA ILE A 52 1.65 13.82 2.24
C ILE A 52 0.73 12.60 2.25
N SER A 53 1.28 11.48 1.78
CA SER A 53 0.69 10.15 1.93
C SER A 53 1.26 9.44 3.15
N VAL A 54 0.43 8.66 3.83
CA VAL A 54 0.85 7.82 4.98
C VAL A 54 0.40 6.38 4.83
N SER A 55 0.97 5.48 5.63
CA SER A 55 0.51 4.10 5.68
C SER A 55 -0.79 3.92 6.46
N ALA A 56 -1.61 2.96 5.99
CA ALA A 56 -2.79 2.42 6.65
C ALA A 56 -2.70 0.88 6.66
N TYR A 57 -3.29 0.21 7.66
CA TYR A 57 -3.13 -1.23 7.83
C TYR A 57 -4.50 -1.90 8.03
N PRO A 58 -5.13 -2.43 6.96
CA PRO A 58 -6.41 -3.13 7.02
C PRO A 58 -6.45 -4.29 8.03
N GLU A 59 -5.29 -4.86 8.32
CA GLU A 59 -5.10 -5.99 9.26
C GLU A 59 -4.37 -5.60 10.55
N LYS A 60 -4.31 -4.30 10.87
CA LYS A 60 -3.53 -3.71 11.99
C LYS A 60 -2.01 -3.78 11.73
N HIS A 61 -1.28 -2.73 12.11
CA HIS A 61 0.18 -2.82 12.10
C HIS A 61 0.67 -3.91 13.08
N PRO A 62 1.68 -4.73 12.73
CA PRO A 62 2.17 -5.81 13.59
C PRO A 62 2.61 -5.36 14.99
N GLU A 63 3.19 -4.17 15.11
CA GLU A 63 3.61 -3.58 16.37
C GLU A 63 2.51 -2.81 17.12
N SER A 64 1.35 -2.58 16.50
CA SER A 64 0.23 -1.92 17.19
C SER A 64 -0.41 -2.93 18.17
N PRO A 65 -0.76 -2.54 19.41
CA PRO A 65 -1.35 -3.47 20.37
C PRO A 65 -2.71 -3.99 19.88
N ASP A 66 -3.55 -3.09 19.39
CA ASP A 66 -4.87 -3.37 18.83
C ASP A 66 -5.16 -2.41 17.65
N PHE A 67 -6.32 -2.59 17.02
CA PHE A 67 -6.76 -1.72 15.93
C PHE A 67 -7.08 -0.30 16.39
N GLU A 68 -7.47 -0.10 17.65
CA GLU A 68 -7.86 1.20 18.17
C GLU A 68 -6.63 2.11 18.23
N ALA A 69 -5.53 1.60 18.78
CA ALA A 69 -4.23 2.27 18.79
C ALA A 69 -3.70 2.53 17.36
N ASP A 70 -3.94 1.61 16.42
CA ASP A 70 -3.56 1.79 15.01
C ASP A 70 -4.30 2.96 14.35
N PHE A 71 -5.60 3.06 14.61
CA PHE A 71 -6.42 4.18 14.16
C PHE A 71 -6.08 5.50 14.86
N ASP A 72 -5.78 5.47 16.15
CA ASP A 72 -5.34 6.66 16.89
C ASP A 72 -4.02 7.20 16.33
N MET A 73 -3.09 6.31 15.97
CA MET A 73 -1.87 6.68 15.26
C MET A 73 -2.15 7.23 13.85
N LEU A 74 -3.11 6.64 13.11
CA LEU A 74 -3.55 7.21 11.82
C LEU A 74 -4.12 8.62 12.01
N LYS A 75 -4.96 8.85 13.02
CA LYS A 75 -5.51 10.17 13.34
C LYS A 75 -4.40 11.16 13.67
N ARG A 76 -3.42 10.78 14.50
CA ARG A 76 -2.23 11.61 14.79
C ARG A 76 -1.45 12.00 13.53
N LYS A 77 -1.28 11.07 12.58
CA LYS A 77 -0.66 11.36 11.28
C LYS A 77 -1.46 12.39 10.47
N ILE A 78 -2.79 12.29 10.48
CA ILE A 78 -3.70 13.22 9.80
C ILE A 78 -3.63 14.60 10.45
N ASP A 79 -3.74 14.66 11.78
CA ASP A 79 -3.66 15.90 12.55
C ASP A 79 -2.30 16.61 12.35
N ALA A 80 -1.23 15.85 12.14
CA ALA A 80 0.09 16.40 11.79
C ALA A 80 0.18 16.95 10.35
N GLY A 81 -0.80 16.65 9.49
CA GLY A 81 -0.92 17.19 8.13
C GLY A 81 -0.88 16.15 7.01
N ALA A 82 -1.13 14.87 7.27
CA ALA A 82 -1.32 13.88 6.21
C ALA A 82 -2.61 14.13 5.43
N SER A 83 -2.54 14.03 4.10
CA SER A 83 -3.64 14.34 3.19
C SER A 83 -4.31 13.11 2.58
N ARG A 84 -3.64 11.96 2.60
CA ARG A 84 -4.16 10.68 2.10
C ARG A 84 -3.42 9.52 2.75
N ALA A 85 -4.03 8.33 2.72
CA ALA A 85 -3.41 7.10 3.18
C ALA A 85 -3.34 6.08 2.05
N ILE A 86 -2.33 5.23 2.09
CA ILE A 86 -2.16 4.08 1.21
C ILE A 86 -2.14 2.86 2.12
N THR A 87 -3.00 1.88 1.86
CA THR A 87 -3.02 0.68 2.67
C THR A 87 -1.81 -0.19 2.38
N GLN A 88 -1.34 -0.93 3.39
CA GLN A 88 -0.61 -2.16 3.15
C GLN A 88 -1.42 -3.07 2.22
N PHE A 89 -0.75 -3.93 1.46
CA PHE A 89 -1.44 -4.90 0.63
C PHE A 89 -2.26 -5.89 1.47
N PHE A 90 -3.35 -6.36 0.89
CA PHE A 90 -4.27 -7.34 1.43
C PHE A 90 -4.73 -8.26 0.31
N PHE A 91 -5.23 -9.43 0.66
CA PHE A 91 -5.73 -10.43 -0.30
C PHE A 91 -7.25 -10.65 -0.22
N ASP A 92 -7.90 -9.96 0.71
CA ASP A 92 -9.33 -10.04 0.96
C ASP A 92 -9.95 -8.63 0.96
N ASN A 93 -10.80 -8.35 -0.03
CA ASN A 93 -11.41 -7.02 -0.19
C ASN A 93 -12.31 -6.65 1.00
N ASP A 94 -12.89 -7.63 1.70
CA ASP A 94 -13.70 -7.37 2.89
C ASP A 94 -12.88 -6.75 4.02
N LEU A 95 -11.58 -7.04 4.11
CA LEU A 95 -10.71 -6.40 5.09
C LEU A 95 -10.57 -4.90 4.80
N TYR A 96 -10.45 -4.53 3.53
CA TYR A 96 -10.40 -3.14 3.11
C TYR A 96 -11.70 -2.41 3.38
N TYR A 97 -12.86 -2.99 3.04
CA TYR A 97 -14.16 -2.34 3.30
C TYR A 97 -14.43 -2.18 4.80
N ARG A 98 -14.21 -3.23 5.60
CA ARG A 98 -14.32 -3.14 7.07
C ARG A 98 -13.37 -2.11 7.66
N TYR A 99 -12.16 -1.99 7.10
CA TYR A 99 -11.20 -0.98 7.53
C TYR A 99 -11.71 0.43 7.23
N LEU A 100 -12.27 0.67 6.04
CA LEU A 100 -12.89 1.95 5.70
C LEU A 100 -14.04 2.29 6.64
N ASP A 101 -14.97 1.36 6.89
CA ASP A 101 -16.10 1.58 7.79
C ASP A 101 -15.64 2.00 9.18
N ARG A 102 -14.63 1.30 9.72
CA ARG A 102 -14.03 1.63 11.02
C ARG A 102 -13.29 2.97 11.02
N ALA A 103 -12.59 3.30 9.95
CA ALA A 103 -11.92 4.59 9.81
C ALA A 103 -12.95 5.74 9.79
N ARG A 104 -14.01 5.61 8.99
CA ARG A 104 -15.08 6.60 8.87
C ARG A 104 -15.87 6.76 10.16
N ALA A 105 -16.14 5.68 10.89
CA ALA A 105 -16.77 5.72 12.22
C ALA A 105 -15.95 6.55 13.25
N ARG A 106 -14.66 6.79 13.01
CA ARG A 106 -13.77 7.62 13.84
C ARG A 106 -13.53 9.03 13.27
N GLY A 107 -14.26 9.43 12.23
CA GLY A 107 -14.09 10.71 11.55
C GLY A 107 -12.76 10.84 10.80
N ILE A 108 -12.18 9.74 10.36
CA ILE A 108 -11.05 9.75 9.44
C ILE A 108 -11.65 9.78 8.03
N ASP A 109 -11.65 10.93 7.37
CA ASP A 109 -12.32 11.13 6.06
C ASP A 109 -11.36 11.29 4.87
N ILE A 110 -10.06 11.30 5.11
CA ILE A 110 -9.06 11.38 4.04
C ILE A 110 -9.21 10.19 3.06
N PRO A 111 -8.81 10.35 1.78
CA PRO A 111 -8.76 9.24 0.85
C PRO A 111 -7.83 8.14 1.36
N VAL A 112 -8.30 6.89 1.33
CA VAL A 112 -7.52 5.70 1.65
C VAL A 112 -7.44 4.85 0.38
N THR A 113 -6.27 4.84 -0.25
CA THR A 113 -6.03 4.10 -1.50
C THR A 113 -5.65 2.65 -1.19
N PRO A 114 -6.32 1.64 -1.76
CA PRO A 114 -5.94 0.25 -1.56
C PRO A 114 -4.60 -0.05 -2.23
N GLY A 115 -3.70 -0.64 -1.44
CA GLY A 115 -2.45 -1.23 -1.90
C GLY A 115 -2.70 -2.64 -2.45
N ILE A 116 -2.27 -2.91 -3.68
CA ILE A 116 -2.43 -4.20 -4.36
C ILE A 116 -1.05 -4.73 -4.72
N ILE A 117 -0.76 -5.97 -4.31
CA ILE A 117 0.47 -6.67 -4.67
C ILE A 117 0.16 -7.77 -5.71
N PRO A 118 0.65 -7.64 -6.95
CA PRO A 118 0.54 -8.72 -7.92
C PRO A 118 1.45 -9.90 -7.52
N ILE A 119 0.93 -11.13 -7.57
CA ILE A 119 1.63 -12.32 -7.04
C ILE A 119 2.62 -12.89 -8.05
N HIS A 120 3.74 -12.23 -8.34
CA HIS A 120 4.70 -12.75 -9.32
C HIS A 120 5.39 -14.07 -8.89
N ASN A 121 5.48 -14.29 -7.58
CA ASN A 121 6.02 -15.51 -6.98
C ASN A 121 5.29 -15.76 -5.65
N PHE A 122 4.45 -16.79 -5.60
CA PHE A 122 3.61 -17.05 -4.42
C PHE A 122 4.42 -17.28 -3.15
N ARG A 123 5.55 -17.99 -3.23
CA ARG A 123 6.41 -18.27 -2.06
C ARG A 123 7.01 -16.98 -1.50
N GLN A 124 7.54 -16.12 -2.36
CA GLN A 124 8.10 -14.83 -1.96
C GLN A 124 7.03 -13.91 -1.37
N VAL A 125 5.87 -13.83 -2.02
CA VAL A 125 4.76 -12.98 -1.56
C VAL A 125 4.16 -13.50 -0.26
N SER A 126 4.02 -14.82 -0.08
CA SER A 126 3.56 -15.43 1.17
C SER A 126 4.55 -15.16 2.32
N ALA A 127 5.85 -15.25 2.07
CA ALA A 127 6.87 -14.87 3.05
C ALA A 127 6.81 -13.37 3.40
N PHE A 128 6.59 -12.51 2.40
CA PHE A 128 6.46 -11.08 2.61
C PHE A 128 5.18 -10.73 3.40
N ALA A 129 4.05 -11.35 3.07
CA ALA A 129 2.78 -11.21 3.78
C ALA A 129 2.93 -11.54 5.27
N LYS A 130 3.59 -12.66 5.59
CA LYS A 130 3.89 -13.04 6.99
C LYS A 130 4.70 -11.97 7.73
N ARG A 131 5.71 -11.38 7.07
CA ARG A 131 6.52 -10.30 7.66
C ARG A 131 5.74 -9.01 7.89
N CYS A 132 4.76 -8.72 7.03
CA CYS A 132 3.89 -7.55 7.14
C CYS A 132 2.68 -7.76 8.06
N GLY A 133 2.46 -8.99 8.56
CA GLY A 133 1.26 -9.35 9.31
C GLY A 133 0.01 -9.52 8.47
N THR A 134 0.15 -9.60 7.14
CA THR A 134 -0.95 -9.77 6.18
C THR A 134 -1.35 -11.25 6.08
N HIS A 135 -2.63 -11.54 6.20
CA HIS A 135 -3.16 -12.89 6.03
C HIS A 135 -3.28 -13.25 4.54
N VAL A 136 -2.78 -14.44 4.17
CA VAL A 136 -3.05 -15.04 2.86
C VAL A 136 -4.18 -16.06 3.00
N PRO A 137 -5.38 -15.79 2.46
CA PRO A 137 -6.50 -16.71 2.54
C PRO A 137 -6.16 -18.09 1.96
N GLY A 138 -6.60 -19.16 2.63
CA GLY A 138 -6.38 -20.53 2.17
C GLY A 138 -6.94 -20.80 0.76
N ARG A 139 -8.00 -20.08 0.35
CA ARG A 139 -8.55 -20.13 -1.01
C ARG A 139 -7.55 -19.66 -2.08
N ILE A 140 -6.68 -18.71 -1.76
CA ILE A 140 -5.63 -18.23 -2.66
C ILE A 140 -4.48 -19.22 -2.66
N ALA A 141 -4.06 -19.70 -1.49
CA ALA A 141 -2.99 -20.69 -1.39
C ALA A 141 -3.28 -21.96 -2.22
N ARG A 142 -4.51 -22.48 -2.15
CA ARG A 142 -4.95 -23.64 -2.93
C ARG A 142 -4.82 -23.46 -4.44
N ARG A 143 -4.94 -22.24 -4.98
CA ARG A 143 -4.79 -22.00 -6.41
C ARG A 143 -3.35 -22.16 -6.91
N PHE A 144 -2.37 -22.15 -6.00
CA PHE A 144 -0.95 -22.33 -6.32
C PHE A 144 -0.43 -23.74 -6.01
N GLU A 145 -1.26 -24.64 -5.45
CA GLU A 145 -0.84 -26.01 -5.14
C GLU A 145 -0.43 -26.76 -6.42
N GLY A 146 0.77 -27.36 -6.41
CA GLY A 146 1.30 -28.11 -7.54
C GLY A 146 1.93 -27.29 -8.66
N LEU A 147 2.02 -25.96 -8.51
CA LEU A 147 2.63 -25.07 -9.52
C LEU A 147 4.12 -24.74 -9.26
N ASP A 148 4.76 -25.40 -8.29
CA ASP A 148 6.16 -25.10 -7.91
C ASP A 148 7.15 -25.16 -9.07
N GLU A 149 6.92 -26.04 -10.04
CA GLU A 149 7.77 -26.23 -11.23
C GLU A 149 7.13 -25.71 -12.53
N ASP A 150 6.00 -25.00 -12.45
CA ASP A 150 5.28 -24.43 -13.60
C ASP A 150 5.19 -22.88 -13.49
N PRO A 151 6.25 -22.16 -13.91
CA PRO A 151 6.30 -20.71 -13.79
C PRO A 151 5.31 -20.00 -14.72
N GLU A 152 4.93 -20.59 -15.85
CA GLU A 152 3.99 -19.96 -16.79
C GLU A 152 2.57 -20.02 -16.25
N THR A 153 2.11 -21.18 -15.77
CA THR A 153 0.81 -21.29 -15.13
C THR A 153 0.75 -20.49 -13.83
N THR A 154 1.82 -20.46 -13.04
CA THR A 154 1.93 -19.62 -11.84
C THR A 154 1.65 -18.15 -12.16
N LYS A 155 2.24 -17.61 -13.24
CA LYS A 155 2.00 -16.22 -13.66
C LYS A 155 0.55 -15.99 -14.05
N LEU A 156 -0.08 -16.92 -14.78
CA LEU A 156 -1.49 -16.80 -15.19
C LEU A 156 -2.44 -16.82 -13.99
N VAL A 157 -2.22 -17.73 -13.03
CA VAL A 157 -3.02 -17.80 -11.79
C VAL A 157 -2.85 -16.53 -10.98
N ALA A 158 -1.62 -16.05 -10.80
CA ALA A 158 -1.35 -14.81 -10.12
C ALA A 158 -2.01 -13.60 -10.77
N ALA A 159 -1.96 -13.54 -12.10
CA ALA A 159 -2.59 -12.49 -12.86
C ALA A 159 -4.10 -12.47 -12.67
N THR A 160 -4.71 -13.65 -12.72
CA THR A 160 -6.14 -13.85 -12.52
C THR A 160 -6.57 -13.41 -11.13
N ILE A 161 -5.84 -13.79 -10.07
CA ILE A 161 -6.16 -13.39 -8.68
C ILE A 161 -6.09 -11.87 -8.51
N ALA A 162 -5.03 -11.23 -9.00
CA ALA A 162 -4.88 -9.78 -8.89
C ALA A 162 -5.94 -9.03 -9.70
N ALA A 163 -6.28 -9.52 -10.90
CA ALA A 163 -7.34 -8.96 -11.73
C ALA A 163 -8.73 -9.12 -11.06
N GLU A 164 -9.07 -10.30 -10.53
CA GLU A 164 -10.31 -10.53 -9.78
C GLU A 164 -10.44 -9.55 -8.61
N GLN A 165 -9.37 -9.40 -7.82
CA GLN A 165 -9.35 -8.50 -6.67
C GLN A 165 -9.62 -7.05 -7.06
N VAL A 166 -8.91 -6.56 -8.09
CA VAL A 166 -8.99 -5.18 -8.56
C VAL A 166 -10.32 -4.89 -9.25
N MET A 167 -10.83 -5.82 -10.05
CA MET A 167 -12.12 -5.68 -10.73
C MET A 167 -13.27 -5.66 -9.73
N ASP A 168 -13.22 -6.47 -8.68
CA ASP A 168 -14.20 -6.45 -7.59
C ASP A 168 -14.17 -5.10 -6.84
N LEU A 169 -12.98 -4.62 -6.45
CA LEU A 169 -12.82 -3.28 -5.86
C LEU A 169 -13.40 -2.18 -6.77
N ALA A 170 -13.10 -2.25 -8.07
CA ALA A 170 -13.60 -1.28 -9.04
C ALA A 170 -15.13 -1.33 -9.20
N ALA A 171 -15.72 -2.53 -9.18
CA ALA A 171 -17.16 -2.73 -9.22
C ALA A 171 -17.87 -2.14 -7.99
N GLN A 172 -17.22 -2.15 -6.83
CA GLN A 172 -17.68 -1.49 -5.60
C GLN A 172 -17.36 0.01 -5.53
N GLY A 173 -16.87 0.59 -6.63
CA GLY A 173 -16.69 2.03 -6.78
C GLY A 173 -15.29 2.56 -6.44
N VAL A 174 -14.32 1.70 -6.10
CA VAL A 174 -12.93 2.13 -5.94
C VAL A 174 -12.37 2.58 -7.29
N ARG A 175 -11.78 3.78 -7.33
CA ARG A 175 -11.21 4.37 -8.57
C ARG A 175 -9.70 4.58 -8.52
N ASP A 176 -9.14 4.63 -7.32
CA ASP A 176 -7.71 4.81 -7.08
C ASP A 176 -7.10 3.51 -6.60
N PHE A 177 -5.92 3.16 -7.13
CA PHE A 177 -5.20 1.94 -6.77
C PHE A 177 -3.71 2.25 -6.63
N HIS A 178 -3.06 1.65 -5.64
CA HIS A 178 -1.61 1.69 -5.48
C HIS A 178 -1.04 0.29 -5.73
N PHE A 179 -0.22 0.13 -6.78
CA PHE A 179 0.36 -1.18 -7.11
C PHE A 179 1.80 -1.31 -6.60
N TYR A 180 2.05 -2.35 -5.80
CA TYR A 180 3.39 -2.77 -5.44
C TYR A 180 4.00 -3.61 -6.57
N THR A 181 4.57 -2.94 -7.57
CA THR A 181 5.05 -3.58 -8.82
C THR A 181 6.24 -4.52 -8.63
N LEU A 182 7.03 -4.34 -7.56
CA LEU A 182 8.30 -5.04 -7.37
C LEU A 182 9.22 -4.95 -8.62
N ASN A 183 9.24 -3.78 -9.27
CA ASN A 183 9.95 -3.51 -10.52
C ASN A 183 9.50 -4.37 -11.72
N ARG A 184 8.28 -4.95 -11.68
CA ARG A 184 7.65 -5.69 -12.78
C ARG A 184 6.32 -5.04 -13.16
N GLY A 185 6.25 -4.49 -14.37
CA GLY A 185 5.10 -3.70 -14.83
C GLY A 185 4.12 -4.46 -15.71
N ASP A 186 4.46 -5.64 -16.21
CA ASP A 186 3.67 -6.44 -17.16
C ASP A 186 2.26 -6.77 -16.64
N LEU A 187 2.18 -7.29 -15.41
CA LEU A 187 0.91 -7.66 -14.81
C LEU A 187 0.07 -6.42 -14.46
N VAL A 188 0.70 -5.40 -13.87
CA VAL A 188 -0.01 -4.15 -13.54
C VAL A 188 -0.53 -3.47 -14.80
N TYR A 189 0.24 -3.49 -15.89
CA TYR A 189 -0.18 -2.97 -17.19
C TYR A 189 -1.39 -3.73 -17.75
N ALA A 190 -1.41 -5.06 -17.65
CA ALA A 190 -2.56 -5.87 -18.06
C ALA A 190 -3.80 -5.54 -17.21
N ILE A 191 -3.65 -5.40 -15.89
CA ILE A 191 -4.75 -5.01 -14.97
C ILE A 191 -5.29 -3.62 -15.34
N CYS A 192 -4.43 -2.64 -15.61
CA CYS A 192 -4.84 -1.33 -16.09
C CYS A 192 -5.68 -1.43 -17.37
N HIS A 193 -5.26 -2.25 -18.34
CA HIS A 193 -6.05 -2.48 -19.56
C HIS A 193 -7.42 -3.09 -19.27
N LEU A 194 -7.51 -4.05 -18.34
CA LEU A 194 -8.78 -4.65 -17.91
C LEU A 194 -9.71 -3.63 -17.25
N LEU A 195 -9.15 -2.66 -16.51
CA LEU A 195 -9.88 -1.51 -15.98
C LEU A 195 -10.27 -0.47 -17.06
N GLY A 196 -9.94 -0.71 -18.33
CA GLY A 196 -10.19 0.22 -19.44
C GLY A 196 -9.17 1.37 -19.53
N LEU A 197 -8.10 1.34 -18.72
CA LEU A 197 -7.02 2.32 -18.76
C LEU A 197 -6.02 1.93 -19.86
N ARG A 198 -5.91 2.77 -20.88
CA ARG A 198 -5.02 2.55 -22.02
C ARG A 198 -3.96 3.65 -22.07
N PRO A 199 -2.77 3.37 -22.62
CA PRO A 199 -1.83 4.42 -22.95
C PRO A 199 -2.53 5.48 -23.80
N LYS A 200 -2.53 6.73 -23.34
CA LYS A 200 -2.87 7.85 -24.21
C LYS A 200 -1.73 7.96 -25.19
N VAL A 201 -1.97 7.64 -26.46
CA VAL A 201 -1.00 7.92 -27.53
C VAL A 201 -0.81 9.43 -27.52
N ALA A 202 0.31 9.91 -26.99
CA ALA A 202 0.68 11.29 -27.17
C ALA A 202 0.73 11.52 -28.68
N ALA A 203 -0.02 12.51 -29.18
CA ALA A 203 0.19 13.01 -30.52
C ALA A 203 1.69 13.33 -30.61
N ARG A 204 2.44 12.51 -31.34
CA ARG A 204 3.80 12.87 -31.73
C ARG A 204 3.62 14.14 -32.55
N GLU A 205 4.00 15.29 -31.99
CA GLU A 205 4.33 16.43 -32.82
C GLU A 205 5.45 15.97 -33.74
N VAL A 206 5.06 15.71 -34.99
CA VAL A 206 5.99 15.58 -36.10
C VAL A 206 6.61 16.97 -36.25
N ARG A 207 7.83 17.12 -35.72
CA ARG A 207 8.71 18.22 -36.12
C ARG A 207 9.33 17.90 -37.47
#